data_AF-A0A3D4F8D5-F1
#
_entry.id   AF-A0A3D4F8D5-F1
#
_cell.length_a   1.000
_cell.length_b   1.000
_cell.length_c   1.000
_cell.angle_alpha   90.00
_cell.angle_beta   90.00
_cell.angle_gamma   90.00
#
_symmetry.space_group_name_H-M   'P 1'
#
loop_
_entity.id
_entity.type
_entity.pdbx_description
1 polymer ?
#
loop_
_entity_poly.entity_id
_entity_poly.type
_entity_poly.pdbx_seq_one_letter_code
_entity_poly.pdbx_strand_id
1 'polypeptide(L)'
;TRLKGREKEIARDILPEIRERLFFLQEVGLDYLQLGRSVTTLSGGENQRIRLAAQLGSTLSGVLYVLDEPTIGLHARDNVHLLRTLKRLQQRGNSLIVVEHDEDT
;
A
#
# COMPACT_ATOMS: atom_id res chain seq x y z
N THR A 1 9.22 -16.16 -18.48
CA THR A 1 10.67 -16.04 -18.85
C THR A 1 11.51 -16.49 -17.67
N ARG A 2 12.40 -17.48 -17.82
CA ARG A 2 13.23 -18.02 -16.72
C ARG A 2 14.65 -17.46 -16.85
N LEU A 3 15.09 -16.63 -15.90
CA LEU A 3 16.47 -16.12 -15.85
C LEU A 3 17.46 -17.27 -15.63
N LYS A 4 18.63 -17.24 -16.26
CA LYS A 4 19.65 -18.30 -16.18
C LYS A 4 21.02 -17.75 -15.80
N GLY A 5 21.86 -18.59 -15.20
CA GLY A 5 23.25 -18.27 -14.87
C GLY A 5 23.40 -16.96 -14.09
N ARG A 6 24.26 -16.07 -14.59
CA ARG A 6 24.59 -14.77 -14.01
C ARG A 6 23.37 -13.84 -13.84
N GLU A 7 22.38 -13.89 -14.72
CA GLU A 7 21.16 -13.07 -14.59
C GLU A 7 20.34 -13.47 -13.36
N LYS A 8 20.27 -14.77 -13.07
CA LYS A 8 19.57 -15.28 -11.89
C LYS A 8 20.29 -14.87 -10.61
N GLU A 9 21.61 -14.84 -10.64
CA GLU A 9 22.43 -14.43 -9.50
C GLU A 9 22.28 -12.93 -9.21
N ILE A 10 22.35 -12.07 -10.25
CA ILE A 10 22.12 -10.63 -10.11
C ILE A 10 20.70 -10.33 -9.60
N ALA A 11 19.69 -11.03 -10.13
CA ALA A 11 18.30 -10.79 -9.81
C ALA A 11 17.83 -11.44 -8.49
N ARG A 12 18.69 -12.22 -7.81
CA ARG A 12 18.33 -13.01 -6.62
C ARG A 12 17.68 -12.17 -5.53
N ASP A 13 18.23 -10.99 -5.29
CA ASP A 13 17.82 -10.13 -4.16
C ASP A 13 16.81 -9.05 -4.61
N ILE A 14 16.85 -8.65 -5.89
CA ILE A 14 15.97 -7.61 -6.45
C ILE A 14 14.56 -8.14 -6.76
N LEU A 15 14.44 -9.38 -7.27
CA LEU A 15 13.14 -9.93 -7.66
C LEU A 15 12.19 -10.15 -6.47
N PRO A 16 12.63 -10.65 -5.30
CA PRO A 16 11.78 -10.69 -4.10
C PRO A 16 11.23 -9.31 -3.73
N GLU A 17 12.09 -8.29 -3.69
CA GLU A 17 11.70 -6.91 -3.34
C GLU A 17 10.65 -6.34 -4.31
N ILE A 18 10.84 -6.50 -5.62
CA ILE A 18 9.87 -6.04 -6.62
C ILE A 18 8.52 -6.77 -6.44
N ARG A 19 8.55 -8.09 -6.24
CA ARG A 19 7.33 -8.89 -6.03
C ARG A 19 6.60 -8.46 -4.77
N GLU A 20 7.32 -8.18 -3.70
CA GLU A 20 6.74 -7.73 -2.44
C GLU A 20 6.06 -6.36 -2.59
N ARG A 21 6.73 -5.40 -3.24
CA ARG A 21 6.15 -4.08 -3.53
C ARG A 21 4.91 -4.15 -4.41
N LEU A 22 4.93 -5.00 -5.44
CA LEU A 22 3.76 -5.24 -6.28
C LEU A 22 2.63 -5.89 -5.48
N PHE A 23 2.94 -6.85 -4.61
CA PHE A 23 1.96 -7.47 -3.72
C PHE A 23 1.28 -6.43 -2.82
N PHE A 24 2.02 -5.47 -2.25
CA PHE A 24 1.42 -4.40 -1.46
C PHE A 24 0.48 -3.50 -2.27
N LEU A 25 0.82 -3.19 -3.52
CA LEU A 25 -0.09 -2.45 -4.41
C LEU A 25 -1.39 -3.22 -4.67
N GLN A 26 -1.32 -4.55 -4.82
CA GLN A 26 -2.52 -5.39 -4.97
C GLN A 26 -3.36 -5.42 -3.69
N GLU A 27 -2.71 -5.51 -2.53
CA GLU A 27 -3.39 -5.55 -1.23
C GLU A 27 -4.19 -4.28 -0.93
N VAL A 28 -3.66 -3.12 -1.34
CA VAL A 28 -4.38 -1.84 -1.26
C VAL A 28 -5.36 -1.63 -2.42
N GLY A 29 -5.58 -2.64 -3.29
CA GLY A 29 -6.56 -2.58 -4.37
C GLY A 29 -6.16 -1.68 -5.55
N LEU A 30 -4.86 -1.58 -5.86
CA LEU A 30 -4.31 -0.79 -6.97
C LEU A 30 -3.71 -1.66 -8.08
N ASP A 31 -4.10 -2.93 -8.16
CA ASP A 31 -3.65 -3.90 -9.16
C ASP A 31 -4.05 -3.53 -10.59
N TYR A 32 -5.06 -2.68 -10.75
CA TYR A 32 -5.49 -2.14 -12.04
C TYR A 32 -4.60 -1.00 -12.55
N LEU A 33 -3.71 -0.45 -11.72
CA LEU A 33 -2.80 0.63 -12.11
C LEU A 33 -1.58 0.09 -12.86
N GLN A 34 -1.21 0.77 -13.93
CA GLN A 34 0.07 0.56 -14.60
C GLN A 34 1.17 1.35 -13.87
N LEU A 35 2.35 0.74 -13.68
CA LEU A 35 3.49 1.37 -12.98
C LEU A 35 3.97 2.69 -13.62
N GLY A 36 3.67 2.92 -14.90
CA GLY A 36 4.02 4.15 -15.61
C GLY A 36 2.93 5.23 -15.60
N ARG A 37 1.80 5.02 -14.90
CA ARG A 37 0.71 6.02 -14.85
C ARG A 37 1.21 7.29 -14.18
N SER A 38 0.92 8.44 -14.78
CA SER A 38 1.29 9.74 -14.20
C SER A 38 0.60 9.97 -12.86
N VAL A 39 1.38 10.38 -11.85
CA VAL A 39 0.87 10.72 -10.50
C VAL A 39 -0.18 11.83 -10.55
N THR A 40 -0.07 12.75 -11.52
CA THR A 40 -1.04 13.85 -11.70
C THR A 40 -2.43 13.39 -12.13
N THR A 41 -2.56 12.15 -12.61
CA THR A 41 -3.83 11.57 -13.06
C THR A 41 -4.49 10.68 -12.01
N LEU A 42 -3.86 10.54 -10.84
CA LEU A 42 -4.37 9.70 -9.77
C LEU A 42 -5.46 10.45 -8.98
N SER A 43 -6.51 9.75 -8.61
CA SER A 43 -7.48 10.28 -7.64
C SER A 43 -6.82 10.51 -6.28
N GLY A 44 -7.47 11.30 -5.41
CA GLY A 44 -7.00 11.46 -4.03
C GLY A 44 -6.85 10.11 -3.32
N GLY A 45 -7.83 9.23 -3.52
CA GLY A 45 -7.80 7.88 -2.98
C GLY A 45 -6.69 6.97 -3.50
N GLU A 46 -6.42 7.03 -4.81
CA GLU A 46 -5.30 6.29 -5.40
C GLU A 46 -3.97 6.76 -4.79
N ASN A 47 -3.75 8.08 -4.71
CA ASN A 47 -2.55 8.66 -4.11
C ASN A 47 -2.34 8.22 -2.66
N GLN A 48 -3.42 8.20 -1.88
CA GLN A 48 -3.36 7.81 -0.49
C GLN A 48 -3.04 6.32 -0.32
N ARG A 49 -3.69 5.45 -1.10
CA ARG A 49 -3.41 4.01 -1.06
C ARG A 49 -2.00 3.67 -1.53
N ILE A 50 -1.44 4.41 -2.50
CA ILE A 50 -0.01 4.28 -2.87
C ILE A 50 0.90 4.58 -1.67
N ARG A 51 0.63 5.64 -0.91
CA ARG A 51 1.40 5.98 0.29
C ARG A 51 1.33 4.86 1.33
N LEU A 52 0.15 4.30 1.56
CA LEU A 52 -0.04 3.18 2.49
C LEU A 52 0.67 1.90 2.04
N ALA A 53 0.61 1.57 0.74
CA ALA A 53 1.35 0.43 0.20
C ALA A 53 2.87 0.58 0.40
N ALA A 54 3.41 1.78 0.25
CA ALA A 54 4.81 2.05 0.54
C ALA A 54 5.16 1.85 2.03
N GLN A 55 4.25 2.20 2.95
CA GLN A 55 4.45 1.95 4.38
C GLN A 55 4.36 0.46 4.74
N LEU A 56 3.45 -0.29 4.11
CA LEU A 56 3.42 -1.76 4.23
C LEU A 56 4.69 -2.42 3.66
N GLY A 57 5.35 -1.81 2.68
CA GLY A 57 6.65 -2.26 2.19
C GLY A 57 7.82 -1.95 3.12
N SER A 58 7.62 -1.07 4.10
CA SER A 58 8.65 -0.79 5.08
C SER A 58 8.66 -1.86 6.19
N THR A 59 9.85 -2.15 6.72
CA THR A 59 10.04 -3.02 7.89
C THR A 59 9.77 -2.28 9.22
N LEU A 60 9.05 -1.16 9.18
CA LEU A 60 8.77 -0.34 10.35
C LEU A 60 7.80 -1.05 11.30
N SER A 61 8.21 -1.14 12.56
CA SER A 61 7.44 -1.65 13.70
C SER A 61 7.63 -0.71 14.90
N GLY A 62 6.65 -0.65 15.80
CA GLY A 62 6.68 0.26 16.95
C GLY A 62 6.49 1.74 16.60
N VAL A 63 5.97 2.05 15.41
CA VAL A 63 5.70 3.42 14.96
C VAL A 63 4.24 3.79 15.24
N LEU A 64 3.99 5.06 15.54
CA LEU A 64 2.65 5.65 15.59
C LEU A 64 2.30 6.28 14.24
N TYR A 65 1.32 5.70 13.55
CA TYR A 65 0.71 6.31 12.37
C TYR A 65 -0.46 7.20 12.82
N VAL A 66 -0.44 8.47 12.41
CA VAL A 66 -1.55 9.41 12.60
C VAL A 66 -2.15 9.69 11.22
N LEU A 67 -3.43 9.39 11.05
CA LEU A 67 -4.17 9.57 9.82
C LEU A 67 -5.31 10.55 10.05
N ASP A 68 -5.38 11.56 9.17
CA ASP A 68 -6.40 12.60 9.19
C ASP A 68 -7.33 12.37 7.99
N GLU A 69 -8.60 12.10 8.28
CA GLU A 69 -9.69 11.78 7.34
C GLU A 69 -9.30 10.80 6.22
N PRO A 70 -8.77 9.60 6.53
CA PRO A 70 -8.25 8.76 5.48
C PRO A 70 -9.31 8.21 4.52
N THR A 71 -10.61 8.35 4.82
CA THR A 71 -11.68 7.97 3.88
C THR A 71 -12.15 9.10 2.96
N ILE A 72 -11.71 10.35 3.16
CA ILE A 72 -12.24 11.49 2.38
C ILE A 72 -11.97 11.32 0.87
N GLY A 73 -13.03 11.44 0.07
CA GLY A 73 -12.94 11.31 -1.39
C GLY A 73 -12.68 9.88 -1.88
N LEU A 74 -12.82 8.86 -1.02
CA LEU A 74 -12.83 7.46 -1.40
C LEU A 74 -14.22 6.98 -1.81
N HIS A 75 -14.26 6.11 -2.81
CA HIS A 75 -15.46 5.34 -3.10
C HIS A 75 -15.65 4.26 -2.03
N ALA A 76 -16.89 3.91 -1.66
CA ALA A 76 -17.17 2.93 -0.59
C ALA A 76 -16.44 1.57 -0.77
N ARG A 77 -16.26 1.13 -2.02
CA ARG A 77 -15.46 -0.07 -2.36
C ARG A 77 -13.99 0.04 -1.91
N ASP A 78 -13.41 1.22 -2.01
CA ASP A 78 -12.01 1.49 -1.68
C ASP A 78 -11.78 1.60 -0.16
N ASN A 79 -12.82 1.97 0.61
CA ASN A 79 -12.76 1.99 2.08
C ASN A 79 -12.41 0.61 2.65
N VAL A 80 -12.93 -0.46 2.05
CA VAL A 80 -12.63 -1.84 2.47
C VAL A 80 -11.14 -2.16 2.32
N HIS A 81 -10.51 -1.69 1.24
CA HIS A 81 -9.07 -1.89 1.00
C HIS A 81 -8.21 -1.05 1.95
N LEU A 82 -8.62 0.19 2.20
CA LEU A 82 -7.99 1.07 3.19
C LEU A 82 -8.03 0.45 4.60
N LEU A 83 -9.21 0.09 5.09
CA LEU A 83 -9.39 -0.46 6.44
C LEU A 83 -8.59 -1.76 6.63
N ARG A 84 -8.56 -2.63 5.62
CA ARG A 84 -7.72 -3.85 5.64
C ARG A 84 -6.23 -3.51 5.78
N THR A 85 -5.78 -2.48 5.08
CA THR A 85 -4.39 -2.02 5.11
C THR A 85 -4.01 -1.47 6.48
N LEU A 86 -4.87 -0.65 7.08
CA LEU A 86 -4.67 -0.11 8.42
C LEU A 86 -4.58 -1.23 9.47
N LYS A 87 -5.48 -2.23 9.40
CA LYS A 87 -5.42 -3.43 10.27
C LYS A 87 -4.10 -4.19 10.13
N ARG A 88 -3.54 -4.30 8.92
CA ARG A 88 -2.23 -4.94 8.72
C ARG A 88 -1.08 -4.15 9.31
N LEU A 89 -1.09 -2.82 9.18
CA LEU A 89 -0.10 -1.96 9.84
C LEU A 89 -0.14 -2.17 11.36
N GLN A 90 -1.34 -2.25 11.94
CA GLN A 90 -1.53 -2.53 13.37
C GLN A 90 -0.97 -3.90 13.76
N GLN A 91 -1.29 -4.95 12.99
CA GLN A 91 -0.83 -6.33 13.24
C GLN A 91 0.70 -6.47 13.19
N ARG A 92 1.41 -5.56 12.51
CA ARG A 92 2.88 -5.49 12.49
C ARG A 92 3.48 -4.82 13.73
N GLY A 93 2.68 -4.54 14.75
CA GLY A 93 3.14 -3.92 16.00
C GLY A 93 3.24 -2.41 15.91
N ASN A 94 2.51 -1.77 15.00
CA ASN A 94 2.39 -0.32 14.95
C ASN A 94 1.11 0.15 15.65
N SER A 95 1.16 1.37 16.18
CA SER A 95 -0.01 2.04 16.73
C SER A 95 -0.63 2.94 15.66
N LEU A 96 -1.96 3.03 15.66
CA LEU A 96 -2.70 3.86 14.71
C LEU A 96 -3.63 4.79 15.49
N ILE A 97 -3.60 6.07 15.13
CA ILE A 97 -4.62 7.06 15.48
C ILE A 97 -5.25 7.52 14.16
N VAL A 98 -6.57 7.38 14.06
CA VAL A 98 -7.33 7.69 12.87
C VAL A 98 -8.42 8.68 13.27
N VAL A 99 -8.45 9.83 12.59
CA VAL A 99 -9.52 10.82 12.69
C VAL A 99 -10.42 10.65 11.48
N GLU A 100 -11.72 10.45 11.69
CA GLU A 100 -12.74 10.32 10.63
C GLU A 100 -13.96 11.17 10.99
N HIS A 101 -14.70 11.59 9.97
CA HIS A 101 -15.91 12.41 10.12
C HIS A 101 -17.20 11.70 9.67
N ASP A 102 -17.15 10.40 9.37
CA ASP A 102 -18.31 9.63 8.90
C ASP A 102 -18.86 8.71 10.02
N GLU A 103 -20.15 8.85 10.34
CA GLU A 103 -20.81 8.07 11.41
C GLU A 103 -21.10 6.60 11.00
N ASP A 104 -20.93 6.25 9.71
CA ASP A 104 -21.26 4.94 9.14
C ASP A 104 -20.07 3.93 9.09
N THR A 105 -19.00 4.14 9.87
CA THR A 105 -17.82 3.24 9.91
C THR A 105 -17.69 2.39 11.17
#